data_AF-A0A3L7S009-F1
#
_entry.id   AF-A0A3L7S009-F1
#
_cell.length_a   1.000
_cell.length_b   1.000
_cell.length_c   1.000
_cell.angle_alpha   90.00
_cell.angle_beta   90.00
_cell.angle_gamma   90.00
#
_symmetry.space_group_name_H-M   'P 1'
#
loop_
_entity.id
_entity.type
_entity.pdbx_description
1 polymer ?
#
loop_
_entity_poly.entity_id
_entity_poly.type
_entity_poly.pdbx_seq_one_letter_code
_entity_poly.pdbx_strand_id
1 'polypeptide(L)' 'MMPLQDEDRALHDSLAIVGMACRLPGADGLEAFWDLVVHGRTAWGR' A
#
# COMPACT_ATOMS: atom_id res chain seq x y z
N MET A 1 -24.23 12.16 14.99
CA MET A 1 -22.95 12.14 15.73
C MET A 1 -22.68 10.68 16.08
N MET A 2 -21.65 10.07 15.49
CA MET A 2 -21.27 8.67 15.75
C MET A 2 -20.78 8.57 17.22
N PRO A 3 -21.13 7.53 17.98
CA PRO A 3 -20.63 7.38 19.35
C PRO A 3 -19.11 7.16 19.29
N LEU A 4 -18.37 7.87 20.15
CA LEU A 4 -16.90 7.81 20.25
C LEU A 4 -16.36 6.38 20.47
N GLN A 5 -17.22 5.45 20.87
CA GLN A 5 -16.90 4.05 21.15
C GLN A 5 -16.60 3.21 19.88
N ASP A 6 -17.08 3.62 18.71
CA ASP A 6 -16.90 2.87 17.46
C ASP A 6 -15.47 3.07 16.87
N GLU A 7 -14.88 4.26 17.05
CA GLU A 7 -13.53 4.57 16.57
C GLU A 7 -12.45 3.82 17.36
N ASP A 8 -12.58 3.81 18.69
CA ASP A 8 -11.67 3.08 19.59
C ASP A 8 -11.65 1.58 19.30
N ARG A 9 -12.80 1.02 18.93
CA ARG A 9 -12.92 -0.39 18.54
C ARG A 9 -12.29 -0.65 17.18
N ALA A 10 -12.54 0.21 16.20
CA ALA A 10 -11.93 0.09 14.87
C ALA A 10 -10.39 0.12 14.95
N LEU A 11 -9.83 0.96 15.82
CA LEU A 11 -8.39 1.01 16.07
C LEU A 11 -7.87 -0.25 16.77
N HIS A 12 -8.60 -0.79 17.75
CA HIS A 12 -8.22 -2.02 18.45
C HIS A 12 -8.14 -3.26 17.54
N ASP A 13 -9.02 -3.32 16.53
CA ASP A 13 -9.09 -4.43 15.59
C ASP A 13 -8.19 -4.23 14.34
N SER A 14 -7.48 -3.10 14.26
CA SER A 14 -6.63 -2.74 13.11
C SER A 14 -5.20 -3.29 13.22
N LEU A 15 -4.56 -3.51 12.06
CA LEU A 15 -3.16 -3.89 11.96
C LEU A 15 -2.34 -2.78 11.28
N ALA A 16 -1.23 -2.39 11.92
CA ALA A 16 -0.29 -1.43 11.34
C ALA A 16 0.68 -2.13 10.36
N ILE A 17 0.77 -1.59 9.15
CA ILE A 17 1.84 -1.93 8.21
C ILE A 17 3.04 -1.03 8.54
N VAL A 18 4.04 -1.61 9.21
CA VAL A 18 5.24 -0.87 9.66
C VAL A 18 6.41 -0.91 8.68
N GLY A 19 6.30 -1.69 7.61
CA GLY A 19 7.34 -1.81 6.59
C GLY A 19 6.83 -2.54 5.37
N MET A 20 7.43 -2.22 4.22
CA MET A 20 7.14 -2.84 2.93
C MET A 20 8.45 -3.01 2.16
N ALA A 21 8.53 -4.04 1.34
CA ALA A 21 9.62 -4.25 0.40
C ALA A 21 9.11 -5.13 -0.75
N CYS A 22 9.58 -4.89 -1.97
CA CYS A 22 9.25 -5.71 -3.11
C CYS A 22 10.37 -5.74 -4.14
N ARG A 23 10.37 -6.79 -4.98
CA ARG A 23 11.13 -6.86 -6.23
C ARG A 23 10.23 -7.49 -7.27
N LEU A 24 9.91 -6.74 -8.31
CA LEU A 24 8.91 -7.08 -9.32
C LEU A 24 9.49 -6.86 -10.74
N PRO A 25 8.86 -7.40 -11.79
CA PRO A 25 9.20 -7.00 -13.16
C PRO A 25 9.10 -5.47 -13.31
N GLY A 26 10.13 -4.87 -13.92
CA GLY A 26 10.17 -3.42 -14.14
C GLY A 26 10.37 -2.55 -12.88
N ALA A 27 10.49 -3.14 -11.67
CA ALA A 27 10.69 -2.41 -10.42
C ALA A 27 11.54 -3.21 -9.43
N ASP A 28 12.73 -2.70 -9.12
CA ASP A 28 13.68 -3.33 -8.17
C ASP A 28 13.53 -2.83 -6.72
N GLY A 29 12.46 -2.10 -6.44
CA GLY A 29 12.14 -1.55 -5.12
C GLY A 29 10.79 -0.82 -5.13
N LEU A 30 10.41 -0.30 -3.97
CA LEU A 30 9.12 0.40 -3.80
C LEU A 30 9.06 1.69 -4.60
N GLU A 31 10.18 2.42 -4.69
CA GLU A 31 10.27 3.68 -5.43
C GLU A 31 9.98 3.44 -6.92
N ALA A 32 10.65 2.46 -7.52
CA ALA A 32 10.45 2.09 -8.92
C ALA A 32 9.03 1.53 -9.16
N PHE A 33 8.50 0.76 -8.20
CA PHE A 33 7.13 0.25 -8.27
C PHE A 33 6.11 1.38 -8.25
N TRP A 34 6.26 2.34 -7.33
CA TRP A 34 5.34 3.47 -7.22
C TRP A 34 5.37 4.35 -8.47
N ASP A 35 6.56 4.52 -9.06
CA ASP A 35 6.71 5.24 -10.32
C ASP A 35 5.95 4.58 -11.48
N LEU A 36 5.92 3.24 -11.56
CA LEU A 36 5.09 2.52 -12.54
C LEU A 36 3.59 2.80 -12.31
N VAL A 37 3.13 2.74 -11.06
CA VAL A 37 1.71 2.91 -10.69
C VAL A 37 1.24 4.33 -10.98
N VAL A 38 1.97 5.33 -10.49
CA VAL A 38 1.61 6.76 -10.65
C VAL A 38 1.53 7.15 -12.12
N HIS A 39 2.42 6.61 -12.96
CA HIS A 39 2.46 6.90 -14.39
C HIS A 39 1.64 5.92 -15.24
N GLY A 40 0.93 4.97 -14.64
CA GLY A 40 0.08 4.00 -15.35
C GLY A 40 0.85 3.11 -16.34
N ARG A 41 2.12 2.81 -16.07
CA ARG A 41 2.98 2.03 -16.97
C ARG A 41 2.79 0.54 -16.75
N THR A 42 2.88 -0.26 -17.80
CA THR A 42 2.91 -1.72 -17.69
C THR A 42 4.35 -2.23 -17.56
N ALA A 43 4.54 -3.24 -16.72
CA ALA A 43 5.79 -3.99 -16.62
C ALA A 43 5.67 -5.42 -17.16
N TRP A 44 4.52 -5.76 -17.76
CA TRP A 44 4.26 -7.08 -18.33
C TRP A 44 3.57 -6.97 -19.70
N GLY A 45 3.78 -7.98 -20.54
CA GLY A 45 3.34 -7.99 -21.93
C GLY A 45 4.25 -7.12 -22.81
N ARG A 46 5.08 -7.79 -23.62
CA ARG A 46 5.74 -7.18 -24.78
C ARG A 46 4.97 -7.58 -26.03
#